data_AF-A0A3D0V7Z9-F1
#
_entry.id   AF-A0A3D0V7Z9-F1
#
_cell.length_a   1.000
_cell.length_b   1.000
_cell.length_c   1.000
_cell.angle_alpha   90.00
_cell.angle_beta   90.00
_cell.angle_gamma   90.00
#
_symmetry.space_group_name_H-M   'P 1'
#
loop_
_entity.id
_entity.type
_entity.pdbx_description
1 polymer ?
#
loop_
_entity_poly.entity_id
_entity_poly.type
_entity_poly.pdbx_seq_one_letter_code
_entity_poly.pdbx_strand_id
1 'polypeptide(L)'
;MRHVLYTLLLMLLLVMAMVSSATVEVTPVPSDTPLPIQPTNPQELIHVKGCLENLESLPYEDLWFLNQNDARLSESTLIFVDKTERKAMLFSEGKLIHNEKTGQPACWKIALGITPQRTHPIGPKTRRGDRKTPEGWYRTSDRPQSDYHGALLVHYPNPFDAKHGLDTERINQSQYQAIVNAEKNGQTPLQNTRLGSDILLHGGGSSRDWTWGCIGFENQDIDALRMLLPENKQTNILIVP
;
A
#
# COMPACT_ATOMS: atom_id res chain seq x y z
N MET A 1 58.61 30.13 31.86
CA MET A 1 57.85 29.51 30.75
C MET A 1 57.56 28.01 31.02
N ARG A 2 57.05 27.65 32.20
CA ARG A 2 56.66 26.25 32.52
C ARG A 2 55.27 26.09 33.16
N HIS A 3 54.60 27.19 33.52
CA HIS A 3 53.26 27.15 34.12
C HIS A 3 52.10 27.45 33.15
N VAL A 4 52.38 27.97 31.94
CA VAL A 4 51.34 28.24 30.92
C VAL A 4 51.02 27.00 30.08
N LEU A 5 51.89 25.98 30.10
CA LEU A 5 51.72 24.76 29.30
C LEU A 5 50.80 23.72 29.97
N TYR A 6 50.63 23.77 31.30
CA TYR A 6 49.77 22.83 32.02
C TYR A 6 48.28 23.22 31.96
N THR A 7 47.96 24.51 31.89
CA THR A 7 46.58 24.98 31.75
C THR A 7 46.02 24.78 30.35
N LEU A 8 46.86 24.81 29.30
CA LEU A 8 46.41 24.48 27.94
C LEU A 8 46.23 22.97 27.73
N LEU A 9 47.04 22.12 28.38
CA LEU A 9 46.90 20.67 28.25
C LEU A 9 45.68 20.13 29.03
N LEU A 10 45.30 20.78 30.14
CA LEU A 10 44.10 20.40 30.89
C LEU A 10 42.79 20.85 30.23
N MET A 11 42.80 21.93 29.44
CA MET A 11 41.63 22.33 28.65
C MET A 11 41.43 21.50 27.39
N LEU A 12 42.48 20.85 26.86
CA LEU A 12 42.35 19.95 25.70
C LEU A 12 41.81 18.56 26.09
N LEU A 13 41.92 18.17 27.36
CA LEU A 13 41.40 16.91 27.88
C LEU A 13 39.91 16.95 28.27
N LEU A 14 39.27 18.12 28.29
CA LEU A 14 37.85 18.26 28.64
C LEU A 14 36.89 18.33 27.44
N VAL A 15 37.39 18.39 26.20
CA VAL A 15 36.55 18.52 24.99
C VAL A 15 36.36 17.17 24.25
N MET A 16 36.88 16.06 24.79
CA MET A 16 36.76 14.73 24.15
C MET A 16 35.64 13.83 24.70
N ALA A 17 34.75 14.33 25.55
CA ALA A 17 33.77 13.50 26.23
C ALA A 17 32.31 13.98 26.10
N MET A 18 31.85 14.33 24.89
CA MET A 18 30.40 14.51 24.62
C MET A 18 30.07 14.26 23.14
N VAL A 19 30.32 13.05 22.64
CA VAL A 19 29.52 12.52 21.52
C VAL A 19 28.82 11.28 22.05
N SER A 20 27.74 11.52 22.79
CA SER A 20 26.78 10.47 23.11
C SER A 20 26.13 10.06 21.80
N SER A 21 26.63 8.99 21.20
CA SER A 21 25.92 8.29 20.14
C SER A 21 24.64 7.77 20.79
N ALA A 22 23.53 8.48 20.60
CA ALA A 22 22.22 7.95 20.90
C ALA A 22 22.02 6.76 19.95
N THR A 23 22.36 5.57 20.43
CA THR A 23 21.89 4.34 19.81
C THR A 23 20.38 4.38 19.93
N VAL A 24 19.71 4.66 18.81
CA VAL A 24 18.29 4.33 18.68
C VAL A 24 18.21 2.83 18.92
N GLU A 25 17.72 2.44 20.09
CA GLU A 25 17.28 1.07 20.32
C GLU A 25 16.18 0.81 19.30
N VAL A 26 16.56 0.14 18.21
CA VAL A 26 15.61 -0.51 17.32
C VAL A 26 15.02 -1.63 18.17
N THR A 27 13.87 -1.38 18.78
CA THR A 27 13.08 -2.44 19.39
C THR A 27 12.91 -3.53 18.33
N PRO A 28 13.29 -4.78 18.60
CA PRO A 28 13.10 -5.84 17.63
C PRO A 28 11.61 -5.91 17.30
N VAL A 29 11.31 -5.73 16.01
CA VAL A 29 10.03 -6.20 15.46
C VAL A 29 9.99 -7.70 15.75
N PRO A 30 8.93 -8.23 16.38
CA PRO A 30 8.88 -9.64 16.75
C PRO A 30 9.20 -10.50 15.52
N SER A 31 10.24 -11.33 15.64
CA SER A 31 10.57 -12.33 14.63
C SER A 31 9.72 -13.58 14.85
N ASP A 32 9.41 -14.25 13.74
CA ASP A 32 9.12 -15.68 13.67
C ASP A 32 7.81 -16.19 14.29
N THR A 33 6.69 -15.52 14.04
CA THR A 33 5.45 -16.30 13.85
C THR A 33 5.43 -16.78 12.40
N PRO A 34 5.44 -18.09 12.11
CA PRO A 34 5.11 -18.58 10.78
C PRO A 34 3.80 -17.92 10.36
N LEU A 35 3.76 -17.36 9.14
CA LEU A 35 2.51 -16.87 8.57
C LEU A 35 1.45 -17.97 8.75
N PRO A 36 0.24 -17.63 9.26
CA PRO A 36 -0.84 -18.60 9.35
C PRO A 36 -0.98 -19.29 8.00
N ILE A 37 -1.05 -20.63 8.06
CA ILE A 37 -1.30 -21.48 6.90
C ILE A 37 -2.48 -20.86 6.16
N GLN A 38 -2.30 -20.55 4.87
CA GLN A 38 -3.35 -20.02 4.01
C GLN A 38 -4.65 -20.79 4.29
N PRO A 39 -5.81 -20.12 4.45
CA PRO A 39 -7.04 -20.81 4.78
C PRO A 39 -7.25 -21.96 3.80
N THR A 40 -7.52 -23.15 4.34
CA THR A 40 -7.62 -24.42 3.60
C THR A 40 -8.81 -24.45 2.64
N ASN A 41 -9.60 -23.37 2.58
CA ASN A 41 -10.68 -23.15 1.65
C ASN A 41 -10.74 -21.68 1.20
N PRO A 42 -10.27 -21.33 -0.02
CA PRO A 42 -10.34 -19.97 -0.57
C PRO A 42 -11.75 -19.43 -0.85
N GLN A 43 -12.81 -20.18 -0.52
CA GLN A 43 -14.20 -19.85 -0.90
C GLN A 43 -15.16 -19.59 0.27
N GLU A 44 -14.67 -19.52 1.51
CA GLU A 44 -15.52 -19.31 2.69
C GLU A 44 -15.12 -18.10 3.53
N LEU A 45 -14.44 -17.13 2.90
CA LEU A 45 -14.40 -15.77 3.41
C LEU A 45 -15.85 -15.25 3.46
N ILE A 46 -16.30 -14.77 4.61
CA ILE A 46 -17.59 -14.11 4.76
C ILE A 46 -17.52 -12.79 3.99
N HIS A 47 -17.73 -12.85 2.67
CA HIS A 47 -17.68 -11.69 1.81
C HIS A 47 -18.93 -10.84 2.04
N VAL A 48 -18.72 -9.58 2.39
CA VAL A 48 -19.80 -8.59 2.42
C VAL A 48 -20.15 -8.28 0.97
N LYS A 49 -21.19 -8.96 0.46
CA LYS A 49 -21.64 -8.82 -0.92
C LYS A 49 -22.05 -7.38 -1.22
N GLY A 50 -21.54 -6.81 -2.31
CA GLY A 50 -21.90 -5.47 -2.75
C GLY A 50 -20.98 -4.37 -2.18
N CYS A 51 -21.56 -3.27 -1.72
CA CYS A 51 -20.82 -2.14 -1.18
C CYS A 51 -20.82 -2.23 0.34
N LEU A 52 -19.63 -2.23 0.93
CA LEU A 52 -19.44 -2.22 2.37
C LEU A 52 -19.75 -0.83 2.92
N GLU A 53 -20.67 -0.73 3.87
CA GLU A 53 -21.07 0.57 4.46
C GLU A 53 -20.11 1.03 5.58
N ASN A 54 -19.48 0.11 6.31
CA ASN A 54 -18.58 0.40 7.42
C ASN A 54 -17.42 -0.60 7.48
N LEU A 55 -16.18 -0.11 7.63
CA LEU A 55 -14.99 -0.96 7.76
C LEU A 55 -14.97 -1.79 9.04
N GLU A 56 -15.70 -1.41 10.10
CA GLU A 56 -15.83 -2.21 11.33
C GLU A 56 -16.46 -3.59 11.07
N SER A 57 -17.21 -3.76 9.97
CA SER A 57 -17.82 -5.04 9.60
C SER A 57 -16.93 -5.91 8.70
N LEU A 58 -15.66 -5.54 8.51
CA LEU A 58 -14.72 -6.41 7.79
C LEU A 58 -14.47 -7.71 8.58
N PRO A 59 -14.27 -8.85 7.88
CA PRO A 59 -13.88 -10.10 8.53
C PRO A 59 -12.38 -10.06 8.87
N TYR A 60 -12.00 -9.26 9.88
CA TYR A 60 -10.60 -9.03 10.26
C TYR A 60 -9.83 -10.32 10.57
N GLU A 61 -10.49 -11.34 11.12
CA GLU A 61 -9.89 -12.65 11.42
C GLU A 61 -9.36 -13.37 10.17
N ASP A 62 -9.96 -13.10 9.00
CA ASP A 62 -9.52 -13.69 7.74
C ASP A 62 -8.52 -12.80 6.97
N LEU A 63 -8.36 -11.54 7.40
CA LEU A 63 -7.43 -10.57 6.82
C LEU A 63 -6.13 -10.55 7.62
N TRP A 64 -5.33 -11.61 7.48
CA TRP A 64 -4.11 -11.89 8.25
C TRP A 64 -3.06 -10.75 8.37
N PHE A 65 -3.11 -9.74 7.50
CA PHE A 65 -2.19 -8.59 7.51
C PHE A 65 -2.82 -7.30 8.07
N LEU A 66 -4.13 -7.30 8.37
CA LEU A 66 -4.88 -6.12 8.79
C LEU A 66 -5.16 -6.16 10.29
N ASN A 67 -4.77 -5.10 10.99
CA ASN A 67 -5.14 -4.90 12.38
C ASN A 67 -6.41 -4.03 12.44
N GLN A 68 -7.45 -4.47 13.16
CA GLN A 68 -8.70 -3.72 13.34
C GLN A 68 -8.49 -2.34 14.00
N ASN A 69 -7.39 -2.15 14.72
CA ASN A 69 -7.02 -0.89 15.38
C ASN A 69 -6.01 -0.06 14.55
N ASP A 70 -5.78 -0.40 13.28
CA ASP A 70 -4.92 0.39 12.42
C ASP A 70 -5.54 1.78 12.20
N ALA A 71 -4.84 2.83 12.66
CA ALA A 71 -5.35 4.19 12.61
C ALA A 71 -5.72 4.67 11.19
N ARG A 72 -5.14 4.05 10.15
CA ARG A 72 -5.45 4.37 8.75
C ARG A 72 -6.88 4.03 8.36
N LEU A 73 -7.53 3.11 9.06
CA LEU A 73 -8.95 2.76 8.84
C LEU A 73 -9.90 3.92 9.17
N SER A 74 -9.46 4.87 10.01
CA SER A 74 -10.25 6.03 10.42
C SER A 74 -9.79 7.33 9.75
N GLU A 75 -9.00 7.27 8.68
CA GLU A 75 -8.59 8.47 7.94
C GLU A 75 -9.77 9.15 7.23
N SER A 76 -9.63 10.46 6.99
CA SER A 76 -10.64 11.27 6.29
C SER A 76 -10.88 10.83 4.84
N THR A 77 -9.93 10.10 4.27
CA THR A 77 -10.06 9.51 2.94
C THR A 77 -9.30 8.21 2.91
N LEU A 78 -9.97 7.12 2.53
CA LEU A 78 -9.36 5.81 2.35
C LEU A 78 -9.99 5.15 1.13
N ILE A 79 -9.16 4.81 0.14
CA ILE A 79 -9.59 3.95 -0.95
C ILE A 79 -9.54 2.51 -0.44
N PHE A 80 -10.64 1.79 -0.58
CA PHE A 80 -10.71 0.37 -0.23
C PHE A 80 -11.01 -0.44 -1.48
N VAL A 81 -10.26 -1.51 -1.72
CA VAL A 81 -10.42 -2.38 -2.87
C VAL A 81 -10.64 -3.80 -2.40
N ASP A 82 -11.82 -4.33 -2.73
CA ASP A 82 -12.18 -5.74 -2.56
C ASP A 82 -11.98 -6.44 -3.91
N LYS A 83 -10.98 -7.33 -3.98
CA LYS A 83 -10.67 -8.02 -5.23
C LYS A 83 -11.70 -9.12 -5.53
N THR A 84 -12.25 -9.75 -4.51
CA THR A 84 -13.26 -10.80 -4.70
C THR A 84 -14.56 -10.25 -5.26
N GLU A 85 -15.11 -9.19 -4.65
CA GLU A 85 -16.32 -8.50 -5.09
C GLU A 85 -16.08 -7.61 -6.32
N ARG A 86 -14.82 -7.38 -6.69
CA ARG A 86 -14.41 -6.45 -7.76
C ARG A 86 -15.02 -5.07 -7.54
N LYS A 87 -14.79 -4.55 -6.34
CA LYS A 87 -15.26 -3.23 -5.92
C LYS A 87 -14.11 -2.37 -5.45
N ALA A 88 -14.14 -1.12 -5.89
CA ALA A 88 -13.40 -0.04 -5.24
C ALA A 88 -14.39 0.86 -4.54
N MET A 89 -14.08 1.26 -3.32
CA MET A 89 -14.92 2.06 -2.44
C MET A 89 -14.10 3.21 -1.85
N LEU A 90 -14.77 4.29 -1.48
CA LEU A 90 -14.15 5.41 -0.78
C LEU A 90 -14.78 5.61 0.60
N PHE A 91 -13.94 5.61 1.62
CA PHE A 91 -14.33 5.75 3.01
C PHE A 91 -13.81 7.08 3.59
N SER A 92 -14.55 7.61 4.56
CA SER A 92 -14.12 8.68 5.47
C SER A 92 -14.44 8.23 6.89
N GLU A 93 -13.45 8.24 7.77
CA GLU A 93 -13.60 7.84 9.18
C GLU A 93 -14.28 6.47 9.33
N GLY A 94 -13.90 5.50 8.49
CA GLY A 94 -14.45 4.14 8.49
C GLY A 94 -15.82 3.96 7.84
N LYS A 95 -16.47 5.04 7.37
CA LYS A 95 -17.81 4.99 6.75
C LYS A 95 -17.78 5.25 5.24
N LEU A 96 -18.59 4.52 4.49
CA LEU A 96 -18.71 4.69 3.04
C LEU A 96 -19.19 6.10 2.70
N ILE A 97 -18.50 6.76 1.77
CA ILE A 97 -18.89 8.09 1.31
C ILE A 97 -20.08 7.96 0.36
N HIS A 98 -21.10 8.80 0.56
CA HIS A 98 -22.24 8.94 -0.34
C HIS A 98 -22.19 10.30 -1.04
N ASN A 99 -22.52 10.33 -2.32
CA ASN A 99 -22.69 11.58 -3.05
C ASN A 99 -23.86 12.36 -2.45
N GLU A 100 -23.61 13.54 -1.90
CA GLU A 100 -24.62 14.34 -1.21
C GLU A 100 -25.85 14.68 -2.08
N LYS A 101 -25.66 14.80 -3.40
CA LYS A 101 -26.72 15.20 -4.34
C LYS A 101 -27.56 14.02 -4.80
N THR A 102 -26.93 12.89 -5.10
CA THR A 102 -27.61 11.72 -5.69
C THR A 102 -27.92 10.63 -4.68
N GLY A 103 -27.29 10.67 -3.50
CA GLY A 103 -27.30 9.58 -2.52
C GLY A 103 -26.55 8.33 -2.98
N GLN A 104 -25.93 8.35 -4.17
CA GLN A 104 -25.21 7.17 -4.68
C GLN A 104 -23.93 6.92 -3.88
N PRO A 105 -23.62 5.65 -3.55
CA PRO A 105 -22.39 5.34 -2.85
C PRO A 105 -21.16 5.54 -3.74
N ALA A 106 -20.06 5.98 -3.12
CA ALA A 106 -18.72 5.98 -3.70
C ALA A 106 -18.18 4.55 -3.76
N CYS A 107 -18.84 3.71 -4.58
CA CYS A 107 -18.62 2.29 -4.71
C CYS A 107 -18.77 1.89 -6.19
N TRP A 108 -17.65 1.49 -6.80
CA TRP A 108 -17.56 1.28 -8.24
C TRP A 108 -17.14 -0.15 -8.55
N LYS A 109 -17.64 -0.67 -9.68
CA LYS A 109 -17.14 -1.92 -10.23
C LYS A 109 -15.74 -1.71 -10.79
N ILE A 110 -14.86 -2.67 -10.59
CA ILE A 110 -13.51 -2.64 -11.13
C ILE A 110 -13.18 -3.89 -11.95
N ALA A 111 -12.16 -3.77 -12.79
CA ALA A 111 -11.48 -4.86 -13.47
C ALA A 111 -10.10 -5.06 -12.86
N LEU A 112 -9.66 -6.31 -12.79
CA LEU A 112 -8.37 -6.68 -12.21
C LEU A 112 -7.44 -7.32 -13.24
N GLY A 113 -6.29 -7.76 -12.75
CA GLY A 113 -5.35 -8.56 -13.51
C GLY A 113 -5.93 -9.89 -13.97
N ILE A 114 -5.56 -10.35 -15.17
CA ILE A 114 -6.10 -11.57 -15.77
C ILE A 114 -5.01 -12.52 -16.29
N THR A 115 -5.15 -13.82 -16.08
CA THR A 115 -4.27 -14.86 -16.64
C THR A 115 -4.57 -15.15 -18.12
N PRO A 116 -3.69 -15.86 -18.85
CA PRO A 116 -4.01 -16.37 -20.19
C PRO A 116 -5.29 -17.24 -20.24
N GLN A 117 -5.64 -17.88 -19.12
CA GLN A 117 -6.87 -18.68 -18.96
C GLN A 117 -8.13 -17.82 -18.73
N ARG A 118 -8.01 -16.49 -18.85
CA ARG A 118 -9.10 -15.53 -18.64
C ARG A 118 -9.70 -15.55 -17.23
N THR A 119 -8.88 -15.85 -16.23
CA THR A 119 -9.26 -15.82 -14.81
C THR A 119 -8.42 -14.83 -14.03
N HIS A 120 -8.98 -14.26 -12.96
CA HIS A 120 -8.22 -13.46 -12.02
C HIS A 120 -7.26 -14.36 -11.21
N PRO A 121 -5.95 -14.09 -11.16
CA PRO A 121 -5.03 -14.88 -10.34
C PRO A 121 -5.20 -14.54 -8.85
N ILE A 122 -5.41 -15.57 -8.03
CA ILE A 122 -5.63 -15.45 -6.58
C ILE A 122 -4.34 -15.06 -5.84
N GLY A 123 -4.48 -14.24 -4.80
CA GLY A 123 -3.43 -13.85 -3.86
C GLY A 123 -2.62 -12.63 -4.27
N PRO A 124 -1.61 -12.26 -3.47
CA PRO A 124 -0.86 -11.01 -3.63
C PRO A 124 0.13 -11.08 -4.79
N LYS A 125 0.45 -9.89 -5.30
CA LYS A 125 1.50 -9.68 -6.30
C LYS A 125 2.88 -9.90 -5.69
N THR A 126 3.66 -10.84 -6.25
CA THR A 126 5.00 -11.20 -5.73
C THR A 126 6.12 -11.09 -6.77
N ARG A 127 5.78 -10.91 -8.06
CA ARG A 127 6.78 -10.72 -9.12
C ARG A 127 6.25 -9.97 -10.34
N ARG A 128 7.17 -9.40 -11.12
CA ARG A 128 6.86 -8.84 -12.43
C ARG A 128 6.24 -9.91 -13.32
N GLY A 129 5.13 -9.57 -13.99
CA GLY A 129 4.46 -10.45 -14.95
C GLY A 129 3.59 -11.56 -14.36
N ASP A 130 3.41 -11.65 -13.04
CA ASP A 130 2.46 -12.61 -12.42
C ASP A 130 0.98 -12.26 -12.64
N ARG A 131 0.71 -11.06 -13.17
CA ARG A 131 -0.63 -10.52 -13.46
C ARG A 131 -1.54 -10.39 -12.25
N LYS A 132 -0.99 -10.44 -11.03
CA LYS A 132 -1.74 -10.25 -9.80
C LYS A 132 -1.86 -8.77 -9.47
N THR A 133 -3.04 -8.36 -9.04
CA THR A 133 -3.25 -7.09 -8.33
C THR A 133 -2.73 -7.27 -6.90
N PRO A 134 -1.92 -6.33 -6.37
CA PRO A 134 -1.35 -6.44 -5.03
C PRO A 134 -2.42 -6.52 -3.93
N GLU A 135 -2.04 -6.97 -2.74
CA GLU A 135 -2.88 -6.99 -1.54
C GLU A 135 -2.06 -6.41 -0.40
N GLY A 136 -2.66 -5.54 0.42
CA GLY A 136 -1.99 -4.81 1.49
C GLY A 136 -2.31 -3.32 1.50
N TRP A 137 -1.56 -2.61 2.33
CA TRP A 137 -1.59 -1.15 2.43
C TRP A 137 -0.61 -0.50 1.48
N TYR A 138 -1.08 0.54 0.79
CA TYR A 138 -0.26 1.39 -0.07
C TYR A 138 -0.71 2.85 0.03
N ARG A 139 0.05 3.73 -0.61
CA ARG A 139 -0.37 5.10 -0.91
C ARG A 139 -0.69 5.26 -2.39
N THR A 140 -1.44 6.30 -2.72
CA THR A 140 -1.65 6.73 -4.09
C THR A 140 -0.96 8.06 -4.39
N SER A 141 -0.73 8.35 -5.66
CA SER A 141 -0.41 9.69 -6.15
C SER A 141 -0.93 9.88 -7.57
N ASP A 142 -1.07 11.13 -8.01
CA ASP A 142 -1.50 11.40 -9.38
C ASP A 142 -0.47 10.88 -10.41
N ARG A 143 -0.95 10.42 -11.57
CA ARG A 143 -0.13 9.95 -12.69
C ARG A 143 -0.63 10.56 -14.01
N PRO A 144 -0.56 11.89 -14.18
CA PRO A 144 -1.17 12.59 -15.32
C PRO A 144 -0.50 12.29 -16.67
N GLN A 145 0.74 11.78 -16.65
CA GLN A 145 1.49 11.40 -17.86
C GLN A 145 1.17 9.98 -18.36
N SER A 146 0.21 9.29 -17.75
CA SER A 146 -0.22 7.96 -18.17
C SER A 146 -1.04 8.02 -19.46
N ASP A 147 -0.89 7.01 -20.32
CA ASP A 147 -1.77 6.82 -21.49
C ASP A 147 -3.20 6.38 -21.11
N TYR A 148 -3.39 5.94 -19.86
CA TYR A 148 -4.70 5.55 -19.33
C TYR A 148 -5.43 6.72 -18.65
N HIS A 149 -6.74 6.85 -18.93
CA HIS A 149 -7.61 7.91 -18.42
C HIS A 149 -7.60 7.97 -16.89
N GLY A 150 -7.45 9.18 -16.33
CA GLY A 150 -7.58 9.43 -14.89
C GLY A 150 -6.57 8.70 -13.99
N ALA A 151 -5.44 8.24 -14.53
CA ALA A 151 -4.57 7.32 -13.80
C ALA A 151 -4.05 7.87 -12.46
N LEU A 152 -4.10 7.02 -11.44
CA LEU A 152 -3.45 7.17 -10.14
C LEU A 152 -2.44 6.05 -9.97
N LEU A 153 -1.23 6.39 -9.52
CA LEU A 153 -0.21 5.40 -9.21
C LEU A 153 -0.45 4.84 -7.80
N VAL A 154 -0.52 3.52 -7.68
CA VAL A 154 -0.38 2.81 -6.40
C VAL A 154 1.11 2.68 -6.11
N HIS A 155 1.54 3.07 -4.91
CA HIS A 155 2.92 3.01 -4.45
C HIS A 155 3.35 1.56 -4.12
N TYR A 156 3.15 0.65 -5.06
CA TYR A 156 3.67 -0.71 -5.04
C TYR A 156 5.11 -0.72 -5.57
N PRO A 157 6.04 -1.50 -5.00
CA PRO A 157 5.90 -2.35 -3.80
C PRO A 157 6.01 -1.55 -2.48
N ASN A 158 5.33 -2.02 -1.43
CA ASN A 158 5.48 -1.48 -0.07
C ASN A 158 6.61 -2.22 0.71
N PRO A 159 6.92 -1.84 1.96
CA PRO A 159 7.94 -2.54 2.77
C PRO A 159 7.69 -4.04 2.99
N PHE A 160 6.43 -4.47 3.09
CA PHE A 160 6.08 -5.87 3.27
C PHE A 160 6.38 -6.68 1.99
N ASP A 161 5.96 -6.17 0.83
CA ASP A 161 6.31 -6.74 -0.48
C ASP A 161 7.82 -6.81 -0.68
N ALA A 162 8.54 -5.75 -0.28
CA ALA A 162 9.98 -5.67 -0.38
C ALA A 162 10.67 -6.70 0.51
N LYS A 163 10.18 -6.92 1.74
CA LYS A 163 10.72 -7.94 2.65
C LYS A 163 10.56 -9.33 2.06
N HIS A 164 9.36 -9.68 1.58
CA HIS A 164 9.13 -10.95 0.88
C HIS A 164 10.03 -11.07 -0.36
N GLY A 165 10.22 -9.99 -1.11
CA GLY A 165 11.12 -9.93 -2.25
C GLY A 165 12.58 -10.18 -1.91
N LEU A 166 13.04 -9.68 -0.77
CA LEU A 166 14.40 -9.89 -0.25
C LEU A 166 14.58 -11.35 0.19
N ASP A 167 13.62 -11.88 0.95
CA ASP A 167 13.64 -13.26 1.46
C ASP A 167 13.61 -14.30 0.33
N THR A 168 13.03 -13.95 -0.81
CA THR A 168 12.94 -14.80 -2.01
C THR A 168 13.99 -14.43 -3.08
N GLU A 169 15.01 -13.64 -2.72
CA GLU A 169 16.13 -13.24 -3.58
C GLU A 169 15.71 -12.55 -4.90
N ARG A 170 14.51 -11.96 -4.94
CA ARG A 170 14.02 -11.19 -6.10
C ARG A 170 14.58 -9.79 -6.13
N ILE A 171 14.82 -9.22 -4.95
CA ILE A 171 15.49 -7.92 -4.81
C ILE A 171 16.68 -8.07 -3.87
N ASN A 172 17.65 -7.17 -4.01
CA ASN A 172 18.78 -7.12 -3.10
C ASN A 172 18.51 -6.17 -1.91
N GLN A 173 19.42 -6.18 -0.94
CA GLN A 173 19.33 -5.35 0.27
C GLN A 173 19.19 -3.83 -0.04
N SER A 174 19.88 -3.34 -1.07
CA SER A 174 19.82 -1.93 -1.46
C SER A 174 18.44 -1.54 -2.01
N GLN A 175 17.85 -2.40 -2.86
CA GLN A 175 16.49 -2.19 -3.35
C GLN A 175 15.46 -2.23 -2.21
N TYR A 176 15.59 -3.18 -1.29
CA TYR A 176 14.75 -3.25 -0.08
C TYR A 176 14.82 -1.94 0.73
N GLN A 177 16.02 -1.46 1.05
CA GLN A 177 16.21 -0.22 1.80
C GLN A 177 15.65 1.01 1.07
N ALA A 178 15.83 1.09 -0.25
CA ALA A 178 15.28 2.19 -1.04
C ALA A 178 13.73 2.22 -1.00
N ILE A 179 13.07 1.05 -1.06
CA ILE A 179 11.60 0.96 -0.93
C ILE A 179 11.16 1.40 0.48
N VAL A 180 11.82 0.89 1.52
CA VAL A 180 11.50 1.26 2.92
C VAL A 180 11.68 2.76 3.16
N ASN A 181 12.74 3.35 2.62
CA ASN A 181 13.01 4.77 2.77
C ASN A 181 12.01 5.64 1.99
N ALA A 182 11.60 5.21 0.79
CA ALA A 182 10.57 5.91 0.02
C ALA A 182 9.23 5.93 0.78
N GLU A 183 8.79 4.80 1.35
CA GLU A 183 7.58 4.72 2.16
C GLU A 183 7.63 5.66 3.37
N LYS A 184 8.75 5.66 4.11
CA LYS A 184 8.95 6.57 5.26
C LYS A 184 8.83 8.04 4.87
N ASN A 185 9.25 8.40 3.66
CA ASN A 185 9.24 9.76 3.15
C ASN A 185 7.98 10.12 2.34
N GLY A 186 7.00 9.23 2.20
CA GLY A 186 5.82 9.47 1.35
C GLY A 186 6.14 9.56 -0.14
N GLN A 187 7.26 8.99 -0.56
CA GLN A 187 7.73 9.03 -1.94
C GLN A 187 7.34 7.75 -2.67
N THR A 188 7.20 7.85 -3.99
CA THR A 188 7.02 6.67 -4.84
C THR A 188 8.21 5.71 -4.68
N PRO A 189 7.98 4.44 -4.34
CA PRO A 189 9.05 3.45 -4.19
C PRO A 189 9.64 3.06 -5.55
N LEU A 190 10.76 2.32 -5.53
CA LEU A 190 11.44 1.86 -6.75
C LEU A 190 10.48 1.16 -7.74
N GLN A 191 10.31 1.78 -8.91
CA GLN A 191 9.45 1.28 -9.99
C GLN A 191 10.19 0.40 -11.01
N ASN A 192 11.33 -0.19 -10.65
CA ASN A 192 12.15 -0.97 -11.59
C ASN A 192 12.76 -2.22 -10.93
N THR A 193 11.97 -2.93 -10.13
CA THR A 193 12.41 -4.16 -9.46
C THR A 193 11.85 -5.42 -10.15
N ARG A 194 12.31 -6.60 -9.71
CA ARG A 194 11.72 -7.90 -10.11
C ARG A 194 10.36 -8.18 -9.47
N LEU A 195 9.92 -7.37 -8.49
CA LEU A 195 8.58 -7.45 -7.92
C LEU A 195 7.52 -6.88 -8.88
N GLY A 196 7.92 -5.94 -9.73
CA GLY A 196 7.03 -5.23 -10.64
C GLY A 196 7.03 -3.73 -10.33
N SER A 197 6.13 -3.02 -11.00
CA SER A 197 5.96 -1.57 -10.95
C SER A 197 4.63 -1.19 -11.61
N ASP A 198 4.33 0.11 -11.61
CA ASP A 198 3.28 0.73 -12.43
C ASP A 198 1.90 0.08 -12.23
N ILE A 199 1.57 -0.24 -10.97
CA ILE A 199 0.20 -0.61 -10.60
C ILE A 199 -0.60 0.69 -10.54
N LEU A 200 -1.61 0.79 -11.41
CA LEU A 200 -2.43 1.98 -11.55
C LEU A 200 -3.88 1.69 -11.16
N LEU A 201 -4.58 2.70 -10.61
CA LEU A 201 -6.02 2.83 -10.76
C LEU A 201 -6.24 3.67 -12.02
N HIS A 202 -7.03 3.20 -12.97
CA HIS A 202 -7.22 3.94 -14.22
C HIS A 202 -8.51 3.57 -14.94
N GLY A 203 -8.95 4.45 -15.85
CA GLY A 203 -10.08 4.21 -16.76
C GLY A 203 -9.72 3.26 -17.91
N GLY A 204 -10.73 2.85 -18.67
CA GLY A 204 -10.60 1.90 -19.80
C GLY A 204 -11.59 0.73 -19.75
N GLY A 205 -12.39 0.66 -18.68
CA GLY A 205 -13.53 -0.26 -18.55
C GLY A 205 -13.38 -1.26 -17.42
N SER A 206 -14.53 -1.62 -16.82
CA SER A 206 -14.67 -2.57 -15.70
C SER A 206 -15.57 -3.77 -16.05
N SER A 207 -15.98 -3.90 -17.30
CA SER A 207 -16.90 -4.96 -17.74
C SER A 207 -16.38 -6.38 -17.50
N ARG A 208 -15.06 -6.59 -17.63
CA ARG A 208 -14.35 -7.86 -17.38
C ARG A 208 -12.93 -7.57 -16.90
N ASP A 209 -12.29 -8.53 -16.25
CA ASP A 209 -10.85 -8.45 -15.94
C ASP A 209 -10.03 -8.39 -17.25
N TRP A 210 -9.01 -7.54 -17.30
CA TRP A 210 -8.20 -7.33 -18.52
C TRP A 210 -6.80 -6.79 -18.26
N THR A 211 -6.52 -6.30 -17.06
CA THR A 211 -5.26 -5.62 -16.76
C THR A 211 -4.13 -6.64 -16.57
N TRP A 212 -2.91 -6.15 -16.38
CA TRP A 212 -1.76 -6.98 -15.98
C TRP A 212 -1.41 -6.84 -14.49
N GLY A 213 -2.37 -6.37 -13.68
CA GLY A 213 -2.22 -6.15 -12.24
C GLY A 213 -2.79 -4.81 -11.77
N CYS A 214 -3.06 -3.88 -12.69
CA CYS A 214 -3.77 -2.62 -12.40
C CYS A 214 -5.22 -2.85 -11.99
N ILE A 215 -5.87 -1.79 -11.54
CA ILE A 215 -7.28 -1.72 -11.18
C ILE A 215 -7.99 -0.83 -12.21
N GLY A 216 -8.78 -1.44 -13.08
CA GLY A 216 -9.50 -0.77 -14.16
C GLY A 216 -10.89 -0.30 -13.73
N PHE A 217 -11.26 0.92 -14.07
CA PHE A 217 -12.56 1.55 -13.83
C PHE A 217 -13.23 1.89 -15.16
N GLU A 218 -14.54 2.15 -15.16
CA GLU A 218 -15.11 2.99 -16.21
C GLU A 218 -14.55 4.41 -16.09
N ASN A 219 -14.42 5.13 -17.21
CA ASN A 219 -13.81 6.48 -17.20
C ASN A 219 -14.55 7.45 -16.26
N GLN A 220 -15.88 7.43 -16.31
CA GLN A 220 -16.72 8.25 -15.43
C GLN A 220 -16.56 7.90 -13.94
N ASP A 221 -16.26 6.63 -13.63
CA ASP A 221 -16.13 6.15 -12.26
C ASP A 221 -14.79 6.58 -11.66
N ILE A 222 -13.69 6.49 -12.44
CA ILE A 222 -12.40 7.03 -11.99
C ILE A 222 -12.43 8.55 -11.88
N ASP A 223 -13.16 9.25 -12.75
CA ASP A 223 -13.37 10.70 -12.63
C ASP A 223 -14.13 11.05 -11.34
N ALA A 224 -15.18 10.28 -11.02
CA ALA A 224 -15.92 10.42 -9.76
C ALA A 224 -15.04 10.18 -8.54
N LEU A 225 -14.24 9.11 -8.53
CA LEU A 225 -13.26 8.87 -7.47
C LEU A 225 -12.30 10.06 -7.34
N ARG A 226 -11.69 10.51 -8.44
CA ARG A 226 -10.71 11.61 -8.44
C ARG A 226 -11.29 12.91 -7.88
N MET A 227 -12.57 13.20 -8.13
CA MET A 227 -13.23 14.40 -7.58
C MET A 227 -13.37 14.36 -6.06
N LEU A 228 -13.45 13.17 -5.47
CA LEU A 228 -13.60 12.97 -4.02
C LEU A 228 -12.25 12.86 -3.28
N LEU A 229 -11.16 12.63 -4.00
CA LEU A 229 -9.81 12.58 -3.43
C LEU A 229 -9.24 13.98 -3.15
N PRO A 230 -8.31 14.11 -2.17
CA PRO A 230 -7.53 15.33 -1.96
C PRO A 230 -6.91 15.89 -3.26
N GLU A 231 -6.61 17.18 -3.29
CA GLU A 231 -6.09 17.85 -4.52
C GLU A 231 -4.85 17.16 -5.08
N ASN A 232 -3.91 16.76 -4.23
CA ASN A 232 -2.68 16.06 -4.61
C ASN A 232 -2.88 14.57 -4.95
N LYS A 233 -4.10 14.05 -4.82
CA LYS A 233 -4.49 12.64 -5.01
C LYS A 233 -3.70 11.64 -4.16
N GLN A 234 -3.09 12.12 -3.08
CA GLN A 234 -2.40 11.27 -2.12
C GLN A 234 -3.37 10.89 -1.00
N THR A 235 -3.57 9.58 -0.86
CA THR A 235 -4.36 8.97 0.20
C THR A 235 -3.86 7.55 0.42
N ASN A 236 -4.18 6.94 1.55
CA ASN A 236 -3.98 5.51 1.71
C ASN A 236 -4.98 4.73 0.86
N ILE A 237 -4.53 3.57 0.39
CA ILE A 237 -5.35 2.55 -0.26
C ILE A 237 -5.10 1.20 0.42
N LEU A 238 -6.19 0.54 0.79
CA LEU A 238 -6.20 -0.83 1.31
C LEU A 238 -6.74 -1.76 0.23
N ILE A 239 -5.96 -2.75 -0.17
CA ILE A 239 -6.39 -3.76 -1.14
C ILE A 239 -6.46 -5.11 -0.43
N VAL A 240 -7.65 -5.70 -0.40
CA VAL A 240 -7.91 -7.00 0.23
C VAL A 240 -8.20 -8.07 -0.83
N PRO A 241 -8.09 -9.37 -0.48
CA PRO A 241 -8.41 -10.49 -1.37
C PRO A 241 -9.80 -10.45 -2.01
#